data_AF-A0A844FET4-F1
#
_entry.id   AF-A0A844FET4-F1
#
_cell.length_a   1.000
_cell.length_b   1.000
_cell.length_c   1.000
_cell.angle_alpha   90.00
_cell.angle_beta   90.00
_cell.angle_gamma   90.00
#
_symmetry.space_group_name_H-M   'P 1'
#
loop_
_entity.id
_entity.type
_entity.pdbx_description
1 polymer ?
#
loop_
_entity_poly.entity_id
_entity_poly.type
_entity_poly.pdbx_seq_one_letter_code
_entity_poly.pdbx_strand_id
1 'polypeptide(L)'
;MKTILCYGDSNTWGYNPDGTGRYPKDIRWTSVLENELGNGYEIIPEGLNGRTTVWNDPVRGEYRNGKTYLSPCLHTHKPIDLVILFLGSNDLKSRFSVNSYEIAQSIEMLINIIKKSETGPNMVSPEILVIIPPPILIPAEVREAEYLIPEFEKAIEKSKQFSKEFNRLLSGQCHLLDSSKLIKTSEIDGMHLDPESHKILGKAVAKYIRDHIF
;
A
#
# COMPACT_ATOMS: atom_id res chain seq x y z
N MET A 1 -23.86 -0.59 6.80
CA MET A 1 -22.42 -0.72 7.11
C MET A 1 -21.70 -0.73 5.79
N LYS A 2 -20.65 0.08 5.61
CA LYS A 2 -19.84 0.09 4.38
C LYS A 2 -18.59 -0.75 4.59
N THR A 3 -18.27 -1.62 3.64
CA THR A 3 -17.11 -2.52 3.72
C THR A 3 -15.93 -1.93 2.97
N ILE A 4 -14.78 -1.81 3.64
CA ILE A 4 -13.54 -1.24 3.09
C ILE A 4 -12.45 -2.30 3.10
N LEU A 5 -11.95 -2.66 1.93
CA LEU A 5 -10.84 -3.58 1.75
C LEU A 5 -9.52 -2.83 1.71
N CYS A 6 -8.64 -3.04 2.69
CA CYS A 6 -7.29 -2.48 2.71
C CYS A 6 -6.29 -3.49 2.12
N TYR A 7 -6.00 -3.36 0.83
CA TYR A 7 -5.12 -4.27 0.08
C TYR A 7 -3.71 -3.71 -0.02
N GLY A 8 -2.75 -4.33 0.69
CA GLY A 8 -1.38 -3.83 0.72
C GLY A 8 -0.33 -4.86 1.10
N ASP A 9 0.84 -4.36 1.48
CA ASP A 9 2.01 -5.17 1.80
C ASP A 9 2.26 -5.29 3.33
N SER A 10 3.53 -5.34 3.74
CA SER A 10 3.93 -5.39 5.15
C SER A 10 3.52 -4.15 5.94
N ASN A 11 3.41 -2.98 5.31
CA ASN A 11 2.91 -1.78 5.99
C ASN A 11 1.41 -1.86 6.27
N THR A 12 0.65 -2.63 5.48
CA THR A 12 -0.75 -2.96 5.78
C THR A 12 -0.89 -4.10 6.77
N TRP A 13 0.03 -5.07 6.71
CA TRP A 13 0.08 -6.16 7.69
C TRP A 13 0.44 -5.64 9.09
N GLY A 14 1.29 -4.61 9.17
CA GLY A 14 1.79 -4.00 10.40
C GLY A 14 3.11 -4.63 10.84
N TYR A 15 4.11 -4.66 9.97
CA TYR A 15 5.45 -5.17 10.31
C TYR A 15 6.19 -4.17 11.22
N ASN A 16 6.76 -4.67 12.32
CA ASN A 16 7.58 -3.87 13.22
C ASN A 16 9.01 -3.77 12.65
N PRO A 17 9.52 -2.55 12.37
CA PRO A 17 10.84 -2.34 11.78
C PRO A 17 12.00 -2.85 12.63
N ASP A 18 11.82 -3.12 13.93
CA ASP A 18 12.84 -3.76 14.78
C ASP A 18 13.00 -5.27 14.53
N GLY A 19 12.16 -5.85 13.67
CA GLY A 19 12.18 -7.28 13.35
C GLY A 19 11.45 -8.20 14.34
N THR A 20 10.81 -7.66 15.39
CA THR A 20 10.06 -8.45 16.40
C THR A 20 8.73 -9.00 15.88
N GLY A 21 8.38 -8.72 14.61
CA GLY A 21 7.28 -9.34 13.90
C GLY A 21 6.11 -8.39 13.66
N ARG A 22 4.91 -8.76 14.08
CA ARG A 22 3.69 -7.99 13.80
C ARG A 22 3.36 -7.06 14.96
N TYR A 23 3.08 -5.80 14.66
CA TYR A 23 2.50 -4.90 15.65
C TYR A 23 1.18 -5.45 16.22
N PRO A 24 0.87 -5.17 17.50
CA PRO A 24 -0.47 -5.30 18.06
C PRO A 24 -1.55 -4.68 17.17
N LYS A 25 -2.77 -5.24 17.22
CA LYS A 25 -3.87 -4.88 16.30
C LYS A 25 -4.16 -3.37 16.34
N ASP A 26 -4.27 -2.80 17.52
CA ASP A 26 -4.61 -1.40 17.82
C ASP A 26 -3.60 -0.37 17.29
N ILE A 27 -2.35 -0.77 17.06
CA ILE A 27 -1.33 0.11 16.48
C ILE A 27 -1.49 0.24 14.97
N ARG A 28 -2.00 -0.79 14.29
CA ARG A 28 -2.00 -0.86 12.82
C ARG A 28 -2.92 0.21 12.24
N TRP A 29 -2.48 0.84 11.16
CA TRP A 29 -3.22 1.93 10.52
C TRP A 29 -4.64 1.53 10.10
N THR A 30 -4.87 0.26 9.76
CA THR A 30 -6.18 -0.28 9.41
C THR A 30 -7.14 -0.33 10.61
N SER A 31 -6.65 -0.65 11.80
CA SER A 31 -7.46 -0.59 13.03
C SER A 31 -7.63 0.82 13.55
N VAL A 32 -6.63 1.69 13.37
CA VAL A 32 -6.80 3.13 13.60
C VAL A 32 -7.88 3.69 12.68
N LEU A 33 -7.85 3.35 11.39
CA LEU A 33 -8.88 3.71 10.42
C LEU A 33 -10.28 3.25 10.87
N GLU A 34 -10.41 1.99 11.26
CA GLU A 34 -11.66 1.40 11.77
C GLU A 34 -12.23 2.21 12.95
N ASN A 35 -11.38 2.47 13.95
CA ASN A 35 -11.78 3.24 15.13
C ASN A 35 -12.17 4.69 14.79
N GLU A 36 -11.46 5.32 13.87
CA GLU A 36 -11.72 6.70 13.46
C GLU A 36 -12.99 6.85 12.61
N LEU A 37 -13.38 5.81 11.85
CA LEU A 37 -14.62 5.79 11.06
C LEU A 37 -15.83 5.34 11.87
N GLY A 38 -15.63 4.47 12.87
CA GLY A 38 -16.66 3.96 13.77
C GLY A 38 -17.59 2.93 13.14
N ASN A 39 -18.66 2.57 13.87
CA ASN A 39 -19.55 1.42 13.61
C ASN A 39 -20.30 1.44 12.26
N GLY A 40 -20.20 2.53 11.49
CA GLY A 40 -20.77 2.60 10.14
C GLY A 40 -19.97 1.82 9.10
N TYR A 41 -18.77 1.36 9.46
CA TYR A 41 -17.77 0.80 8.54
C TYR A 41 -17.21 -0.53 9.06
N GLU A 42 -16.87 -1.42 8.14
CA GLU A 42 -16.11 -2.64 8.38
C GLU A 42 -14.79 -2.55 7.62
N ILE A 43 -13.67 -2.76 8.30
CA ILE A 43 -12.34 -2.71 7.69
C ILE A 43 -11.76 -4.12 7.55
N ILE A 44 -11.42 -4.50 6.33
CA ILE A 44 -10.81 -5.80 6.00
C ILE A 44 -9.32 -5.60 5.69
N PRO A 45 -8.40 -5.93 6.62
CA PRO A 45 -6.97 -5.75 6.43
C PRO A 45 -6.34 -6.92 5.65
N GLU A 46 -6.13 -6.75 4.35
CA GLU A 46 -5.48 -7.70 3.45
C GLU A 46 -4.02 -7.28 3.17
N GLY A 47 -3.19 -7.31 4.21
CA GLY A 47 -1.76 -7.02 4.15
C GLY A 47 -0.89 -8.29 4.04
N LEU A 48 0.03 -8.33 3.07
CA LEU A 48 0.95 -9.45 2.88
C LEU A 48 2.40 -8.98 2.77
N ASN A 49 3.26 -9.44 3.67
CA ASN A 49 4.67 -9.03 3.69
C ASN A 49 5.36 -9.33 2.35
N GLY A 50 5.94 -8.28 1.76
CA GLY A 50 6.65 -8.39 0.49
C GLY A 50 5.77 -8.42 -0.76
N ARG A 51 4.44 -8.22 -0.63
CA ARG A 51 3.53 -8.14 -1.78
C ARG A 51 3.99 -7.04 -2.75
N THR A 52 4.13 -7.43 -4.01
CA THR A 52 4.40 -6.52 -5.13
C THR A 52 3.08 -6.13 -5.80
N THR A 53 3.12 -5.20 -6.74
CA THR A 53 1.94 -4.92 -7.57
C THR A 53 1.58 -6.11 -8.48
N VAL A 54 2.40 -6.40 -9.49
CA VAL A 54 2.12 -7.39 -10.56
C VAL A 54 3.22 -8.43 -10.74
N TRP A 55 4.25 -8.42 -9.90
CA TRP A 55 5.48 -9.19 -10.10
C TRP A 55 5.51 -10.47 -9.26
N ASN A 56 5.83 -11.60 -9.88
CA ASN A 56 6.27 -12.77 -9.12
C ASN A 56 7.63 -12.46 -8.50
N ASP A 57 7.82 -12.74 -7.20
CA ASP A 57 9.14 -12.64 -6.57
C ASP A 57 9.87 -13.99 -6.72
N PRO A 58 10.87 -14.10 -7.62
CA PRO A 58 11.53 -15.38 -7.88
C PRO A 58 12.42 -15.84 -6.72
N VAL A 59 12.72 -14.96 -5.76
CA VAL A 59 13.59 -15.25 -4.61
C VAL A 59 12.77 -15.54 -3.36
N ARG A 60 11.66 -14.82 -3.16
CA ARG A 60 10.86 -14.89 -1.93
C ARG A 60 9.47 -15.52 -2.11
N GLY A 61 9.15 -15.98 -3.31
CA GLY A 61 7.96 -16.74 -3.65
C GLY A 61 6.94 -15.96 -4.48
N GLU A 62 6.36 -16.64 -5.48
CA GLU A 62 5.42 -16.07 -6.44
C GLU A 62 4.09 -15.62 -5.80
N TYR A 63 3.73 -16.17 -4.65
CA TYR A 63 2.54 -15.81 -3.87
C TYR A 63 2.51 -14.32 -3.45
N ARG A 64 3.62 -13.60 -3.62
CA ARG A 64 3.74 -12.15 -3.39
C ARG A 64 3.20 -11.31 -4.53
N ASN A 65 2.83 -11.90 -5.67
CA ASN A 65 2.21 -11.18 -6.77
C ASN A 65 0.81 -10.70 -6.38
N GLY A 66 0.65 -9.39 -6.17
CA GLY A 66 -0.64 -8.80 -5.81
C GLY A 66 -1.72 -9.05 -6.86
N LYS A 67 -1.40 -8.90 -8.15
CA LYS A 67 -2.34 -9.14 -9.25
C LYS A 67 -2.95 -10.54 -9.21
N THR A 68 -2.14 -11.57 -8.92
CA THR A 68 -2.60 -12.97 -8.90
C THR A 68 -3.61 -13.24 -7.80
N TYR A 69 -3.47 -12.60 -6.63
CA TYR A 69 -4.37 -12.79 -5.50
C TYR A 69 -5.56 -11.81 -5.47
N LEU A 70 -5.47 -10.68 -6.18
CA LEU A 70 -6.46 -9.60 -6.10
C LEU A 70 -7.88 -10.05 -6.44
N SER A 71 -8.09 -10.76 -7.55
CA SER A 71 -9.45 -11.19 -7.95
C SER A 71 -10.08 -12.18 -6.94
N PRO A 72 -9.39 -13.26 -6.51
CA PRO A 72 -9.88 -14.10 -5.42
C PRO A 72 -10.23 -13.32 -4.14
N CYS A 73 -9.38 -12.36 -3.76
CA CYS A 73 -9.60 -11.50 -2.59
C CYS A 73 -10.87 -10.65 -2.73
N LEU A 74 -11.06 -9.98 -3.87
CA LEU A 74 -12.25 -9.17 -4.13
C LEU A 74 -13.53 -10.01 -4.07
N HIS A 75 -13.54 -11.20 -4.66
CA HIS A 75 -14.72 -12.06 -4.68
C HIS A 75 -15.02 -12.73 -3.34
N THR A 76 -14.02 -12.91 -2.47
CA THR A 76 -14.22 -13.47 -1.13
C THR A 76 -14.89 -12.46 -0.20
N HIS A 77 -14.65 -11.17 -0.41
CA HIS A 77 -15.08 -10.10 0.49
C HIS A 77 -16.24 -9.24 -0.06
N LYS A 78 -16.80 -9.55 -1.24
CA LYS A 78 -17.91 -8.78 -1.83
C LYS A 78 -19.21 -8.90 -1.01
N PRO A 79 -20.05 -7.85 -0.91
CA PRO A 79 -19.90 -6.53 -1.56
C PRO A 79 -18.88 -5.62 -0.85
N ILE A 80 -18.04 -4.92 -1.62
CA ILE A 80 -17.03 -3.98 -1.13
C ILE A 80 -17.38 -2.56 -1.59
N ASP A 81 -17.55 -1.62 -0.67
CA ASP A 81 -17.82 -0.22 -1.02
C ASP A 81 -16.55 0.52 -1.48
N LEU A 82 -15.40 0.23 -0.87
CA LEU A 82 -14.12 0.87 -1.17
C LEU A 82 -12.95 -0.13 -1.12
N VAL A 83 -12.10 -0.11 -2.14
CA VAL A 83 -10.78 -0.78 -2.12
C VAL A 83 -9.69 0.28 -1.94
N ILE A 84 -8.87 0.10 -0.90
CA ILE A 84 -7.68 0.92 -0.65
C ILE A 84 -6.46 0.12 -1.09
N LEU A 85 -5.73 0.62 -2.10
CA LEU A 85 -4.45 0.07 -2.55
C LEU A 85 -3.30 0.82 -1.86
N PHE A 86 -2.45 0.07 -1.15
CA PHE A 86 -1.21 0.60 -0.58
C PHE A 86 -0.04 -0.34 -0.92
N LEU A 87 0.47 -0.17 -2.13
CA LEU A 87 1.51 -1.02 -2.76
C LEU A 87 2.48 -0.18 -3.59
N GLY A 88 3.59 -0.81 -3.98
CA GLY A 88 4.62 -0.23 -4.86
C GLY A 88 6.00 -0.21 -4.22
N SER A 89 6.11 -0.22 -2.89
CA SER A 89 7.41 -0.20 -2.20
C SER A 89 8.25 -1.44 -2.49
N ASN A 90 7.63 -2.62 -2.60
CA ASN A 90 8.35 -3.85 -2.94
C ASN A 90 8.82 -3.91 -4.40
N ASP A 91 8.19 -3.15 -5.29
CA ASP A 91 8.57 -3.10 -6.70
C ASP A 91 9.89 -2.33 -6.90
N LEU A 92 10.31 -1.54 -5.91
CA LEU A 92 11.58 -0.81 -5.91
C LEU A 92 12.82 -1.71 -5.86
N LYS A 93 12.66 -2.98 -5.46
CA LYS A 93 13.77 -3.95 -5.40
C LYS A 93 14.39 -4.11 -6.79
N SER A 94 15.71 -4.01 -6.86
CA SER A 94 16.48 -4.05 -8.11
C SER A 94 16.16 -5.25 -9.02
N ARG A 95 15.87 -6.40 -8.41
CA ARG A 95 15.51 -7.64 -9.12
C ARG A 95 14.31 -7.53 -10.05
N PHE A 96 13.41 -6.56 -9.84
CA PHE A 96 12.29 -6.31 -10.74
C PHE A 96 12.65 -5.31 -11.85
N SER A 97 13.73 -4.54 -11.67
CA SER A 97 14.30 -3.63 -12.67
C SER A 97 13.31 -2.63 -13.27
N VAL A 98 12.27 -2.25 -12.53
CA VAL A 98 11.27 -1.26 -12.94
C VAL A 98 11.55 0.14 -12.41
N ASN A 99 11.10 1.16 -13.14
CA ASN A 99 11.11 2.56 -12.73
C ASN A 99 9.76 3.00 -12.13
N SER A 100 9.70 4.22 -11.58
CA SER A 100 8.52 4.74 -10.87
C SER A 100 7.26 4.84 -11.74
N TYR A 101 7.41 5.11 -13.04
CA TYR A 101 6.30 5.14 -13.98
C TYR A 101 5.76 3.73 -14.27
N GLU A 102 6.64 2.74 -14.41
CA GLU A 102 6.24 1.33 -14.56
C GLU A 102 5.55 0.78 -13.31
N ILE A 103 5.97 1.23 -12.12
CA ILE A 103 5.28 0.91 -10.86
C ILE A 103 3.87 1.54 -10.84
N ALA A 104 3.72 2.80 -11.28
CA ALA A 104 2.41 3.43 -11.41
C ALA A 104 1.50 2.70 -12.41
N GLN A 105 2.02 2.28 -13.57
CA GLN A 105 1.28 1.44 -14.55
C GLN A 105 0.87 0.10 -13.95
N SER A 106 1.70 -0.47 -13.08
CA SER A 106 1.37 -1.73 -12.42
C SER A 106 0.23 -1.56 -11.40
N ILE A 107 0.14 -0.40 -10.73
CA ILE A 107 -1.04 -0.03 -9.94
C ILE A 107 -2.27 0.20 -10.83
N GLU A 108 -2.13 0.86 -11.98
CA GLU A 108 -3.21 1.03 -12.96
C GLU A 108 -3.81 -0.32 -13.40
N MET A 109 -2.98 -1.34 -13.58
CA MET A 109 -3.45 -2.70 -13.86
C MET A 109 -4.34 -3.25 -12.72
N LEU A 110 -3.99 -3.02 -11.46
CA LEU A 110 -4.81 -3.43 -10.31
C LEU A 110 -6.12 -2.64 -10.25
N ILE A 111 -6.08 -1.32 -10.51
CA ILE A 111 -7.28 -0.47 -10.63
C ILE A 111 -8.22 -1.01 -11.70
N ASN A 112 -7.69 -1.37 -12.87
CA ASN A 112 -8.48 -1.92 -13.98
C ASN A 112 -9.15 -3.25 -13.64
N ILE A 113 -8.50 -4.09 -12.82
CA ILE A 113 -9.11 -5.32 -12.30
C ILE A 113 -10.27 -4.98 -11.36
N ILE A 114 -10.07 -4.06 -10.41
CA ILE A 114 -11.12 -3.67 -9.44
C ILE A 114 -12.33 -3.07 -10.18
N LYS A 115 -12.10 -2.17 -11.14
CA LYS A 115 -13.14 -1.54 -11.97
C LYS A 115 -14.04 -2.52 -12.72
N LYS A 116 -13.49 -3.67 -13.11
CA LYS A 116 -14.18 -4.72 -13.87
C LYS A 116 -14.66 -5.89 -12.99
N SER A 117 -14.49 -5.78 -11.67
CA SER A 117 -14.68 -6.92 -10.77
C SER A 117 -16.15 -7.20 -10.42
N GLU A 118 -17.04 -6.20 -10.57
CA GLU A 118 -18.45 -6.28 -10.15
C GLU A 118 -18.60 -6.72 -8.68
N THR A 119 -17.63 -6.33 -7.84
CA THR A 119 -17.58 -6.73 -6.42
C THR A 119 -18.14 -5.69 -5.47
N GLY A 120 -18.63 -4.56 -5.96
CA GLY A 120 -19.34 -3.56 -5.17
C GLY A 120 -20.82 -3.89 -4.95
N PRO A 121 -21.52 -3.07 -4.15
CA PRO A 121 -22.97 -3.20 -3.96
C PRO A 121 -23.71 -3.17 -5.29
N ASN A 122 -24.73 -4.02 -5.45
CA ASN A 122 -25.49 -4.16 -6.71
C ASN A 122 -24.63 -4.53 -7.93
N MET A 123 -23.52 -5.26 -7.72
CA MET A 123 -22.61 -5.72 -8.77
C MET A 123 -21.91 -4.57 -9.54
N VAL A 124 -21.82 -3.38 -8.96
CA VAL A 124 -21.03 -2.27 -9.53
C VAL A 124 -19.55 -2.38 -9.12
N SER A 125 -18.69 -1.53 -9.69
CA SER A 125 -17.31 -1.41 -9.19
C SER A 125 -17.29 -0.80 -7.78
N PRO A 126 -16.46 -1.30 -6.85
CA PRO A 126 -16.10 -0.54 -5.66
C PRO A 126 -15.47 0.81 -6.02
N GLU A 127 -15.58 1.80 -5.12
CA GLU A 127 -14.71 2.97 -5.15
C GLU A 127 -13.25 2.54 -4.93
N ILE A 128 -12.30 3.35 -5.39
CA ILE A 128 -10.88 3.02 -5.31
C ILE A 128 -10.08 4.20 -4.77
N LEU A 129 -9.33 3.96 -3.69
CA LEU A 129 -8.34 4.88 -3.15
C LEU A 129 -6.94 4.27 -3.27
N VAL A 130 -6.01 4.98 -3.90
CA VAL A 130 -4.59 4.61 -3.87
C VAL A 130 -3.86 5.50 -2.88
N ILE A 131 -3.22 4.86 -1.91
CA ILE A 131 -2.24 5.50 -1.03
C ILE A 131 -0.88 5.43 -1.74
N ILE A 132 -0.36 6.60 -2.14
CA ILE A 132 0.98 6.68 -2.73
C ILE A 132 2.00 6.48 -1.60
N PRO A 133 2.89 5.48 -1.67
CA PRO A 133 3.81 5.20 -0.58
C PRO A 133 4.81 6.33 -0.30
N PRO A 134 5.21 6.54 0.97
CA PRO A 134 6.26 7.49 1.28
C PRO A 134 7.62 6.96 0.74
N PRO A 135 8.59 7.84 0.49
CA PRO A 135 9.93 7.42 0.12
C PRO A 135 10.55 6.46 1.14
N ILE A 136 11.32 5.50 0.64
CA ILE A 136 12.14 4.63 1.50
C ILE A 136 13.43 5.36 1.89
N LEU A 137 14.10 4.87 2.93
CA LEU A 137 15.41 5.34 3.39
C LEU A 137 16.45 4.22 3.24
N ILE A 138 17.73 4.57 3.40
CA ILE A 138 18.80 3.56 3.52
C ILE A 138 18.64 2.88 4.90
N PRO A 139 18.39 1.56 4.95
CA PRO A 139 18.31 0.82 6.21
C PRO A 139 19.61 0.97 7.00
N ALA A 140 19.55 1.02 8.34
CA ALA A 140 20.75 1.14 9.17
C ALA A 140 21.75 -0.01 8.91
N GLU A 141 21.25 -1.23 8.79
CA GLU A 141 22.04 -2.44 8.50
C GLU A 141 22.78 -2.38 7.16
N VAL A 142 22.23 -1.68 6.17
CA VAL A 142 22.85 -1.52 4.85
C VAL A 142 24.04 -0.57 4.90
N ARG A 143 24.09 0.34 5.89
CA ARG A 143 25.23 1.24 6.06
C ARG A 143 26.51 0.49 6.45
N GLU A 144 26.37 -0.71 7.02
CA GLU A 144 27.49 -1.59 7.34
C GLU A 144 27.95 -2.42 6.13
N ALA A 145 27.14 -2.49 5.06
CA ALA A 145 27.41 -3.19 3.82
C ALA A 145 27.50 -2.19 2.64
N GLU A 146 28.57 -1.38 2.62
CA GLU A 146 28.73 -0.25 1.69
C GLU A 146 28.48 -0.59 0.21
N TYR A 147 28.81 -1.81 -0.23
CA TYR A 147 28.59 -2.26 -1.60
C TYR A 147 27.12 -2.32 -2.03
N LEU A 148 26.18 -2.37 -1.08
CA LEU A 148 24.73 -2.33 -1.32
C LEU A 148 24.18 -0.91 -1.45
N ILE A 149 24.89 0.11 -0.96
CA ILE A 149 24.43 1.51 -0.93
C ILE A 149 23.96 2.00 -2.31
N PRO A 150 24.71 1.81 -3.43
CA PRO A 150 24.28 2.32 -4.73
C PRO A 150 22.96 1.73 -5.23
N GLU A 151 22.62 0.50 -4.81
CA GLU A 151 21.34 -0.12 -5.13
C GLU A 151 20.19 0.54 -4.38
N PHE A 152 20.38 0.80 -3.08
CA PHE A 152 19.39 1.48 -2.26
C PHE A 152 19.20 2.93 -2.67
N GLU A 153 20.26 3.65 -3.05
CA GLU A 153 20.15 5.02 -3.56
C GLU A 153 19.27 5.08 -4.82
N LYS A 154 19.42 4.13 -5.75
CA LYS A 154 18.53 4.04 -6.92
C LYS A 154 17.08 3.79 -6.54
N ALA A 155 16.84 2.91 -5.55
CA ALA A 155 15.49 2.64 -5.06
C ALA A 155 14.87 3.86 -4.37
N ILE A 156 15.66 4.61 -3.61
CA ILE A 156 15.26 5.88 -2.97
C ILE A 156 14.88 6.90 -4.04
N GLU A 157 15.73 7.12 -5.04
CA GLU A 157 15.45 8.07 -6.12
C GLU A 157 14.18 7.72 -6.88
N LYS A 158 13.93 6.43 -7.14
CA LYS A 158 12.65 5.97 -7.71
C LYS A 158 11.47 6.29 -6.78
N SER A 159 11.58 5.97 -5.49
CA SER A 159 10.48 6.19 -4.54
C SER A 159 10.10 7.68 -4.40
N LYS A 160 11.07 8.60 -4.48
CA LYS A 160 10.82 10.05 -4.48
C LYS A 160 9.97 10.52 -5.67
N GLN A 161 9.98 9.79 -6.78
CA GLN A 161 9.17 10.12 -7.96
C GLN A 161 7.74 9.56 -7.90
N PHE A 162 7.38 8.76 -6.88
CA PHE A 162 6.05 8.14 -6.80
C PHE A 162 4.92 9.16 -6.84
N SER A 163 4.98 10.23 -6.03
CA SER A 163 3.94 11.28 -6.04
C SER A 163 3.71 11.83 -7.45
N LYS A 164 4.78 12.21 -8.15
CA LYS A 164 4.70 12.74 -9.52
C LYS A 164 4.11 11.72 -10.49
N GLU A 165 4.66 10.51 -10.54
CA GLU A 165 4.28 9.53 -11.57
C GLU A 165 2.89 8.92 -11.33
N PHE A 166 2.50 8.71 -10.08
CA PHE A 166 1.16 8.24 -9.73
C PHE A 166 0.12 9.31 -10.06
N ASN A 167 0.36 10.58 -9.69
CA ASN A 167 -0.54 11.66 -10.08
C ASN A 167 -0.61 11.82 -11.59
N ARG A 168 0.52 11.73 -12.30
CA ARG A 168 0.55 11.85 -13.77
C ARG A 168 -0.32 10.79 -14.45
N LEU A 169 -0.29 9.55 -13.98
CA LEU A 169 -0.95 8.44 -14.65
C LEU A 169 -2.37 8.18 -14.13
N LEU A 170 -2.59 8.27 -12.81
CA LEU A 170 -3.80 7.77 -12.15
C LEU A 170 -4.82 8.87 -11.83
N SER A 171 -4.48 10.15 -12.01
CA SER A 171 -5.42 11.25 -11.78
C SER A 171 -6.66 11.12 -12.65
N GLY A 172 -7.83 11.30 -12.05
CA GLY A 172 -9.13 11.13 -12.73
C GLY A 172 -9.58 9.68 -12.91
N GLN A 173 -8.73 8.71 -12.55
CA GLN A 173 -9.10 7.29 -12.60
C GLN A 173 -9.57 6.74 -11.25
N CYS A 174 -9.11 7.33 -10.14
CA CYS A 174 -9.37 6.90 -8.77
C CYS A 174 -9.03 8.05 -7.80
N HIS A 175 -9.34 7.86 -6.52
CA HIS A 175 -8.88 8.75 -5.46
C HIS A 175 -7.40 8.51 -5.17
N LEU A 176 -6.64 9.58 -4.93
CA LEU A 176 -5.21 9.52 -4.62
C LEU A 176 -4.93 10.23 -3.30
N LEU A 177 -4.25 9.54 -2.39
CA LEU A 177 -3.72 10.12 -1.15
C LEU A 177 -2.20 9.98 -1.14
N ASP A 178 -1.52 11.12 -1.26
CA ASP A 178 -0.06 11.18 -1.17
C ASP A 178 0.39 11.14 0.29
N SER A 179 0.79 9.96 0.76
CA SER A 179 1.21 9.77 2.15
C SER A 179 2.60 10.34 2.44
N SER A 180 3.41 10.64 1.42
CA SER A 180 4.77 11.21 1.60
C SER A 180 4.76 12.58 2.29
N LYS A 181 3.62 13.27 2.28
CA LYS A 181 3.41 14.56 2.96
C LYS A 181 3.00 14.43 4.42
N LEU A 182 2.69 13.21 4.86
CA LEU A 182 2.04 12.93 6.14
C LEU A 182 2.90 12.04 7.03
N ILE A 183 3.60 11.06 6.44
CA ILE A 183 4.34 10.03 7.15
C ILE A 183 5.71 9.80 6.51
N LYS A 184 6.61 9.16 7.28
CA LYS A 184 7.91 8.70 6.81
C LYS A 184 8.10 7.22 7.14
N THR A 185 9.01 6.57 6.44
CA THR A 185 9.50 5.24 6.82
C THR A 185 10.43 5.36 8.04
N SER A 186 10.50 4.30 8.84
CA SER A 186 11.32 4.22 10.04
C SER A 186 12.80 4.30 9.70
N GLU A 187 13.58 4.97 10.54
CA GLU A 187 15.04 5.03 10.38
C GLU A 187 15.74 3.72 10.76
N ILE A 188 15.03 2.80 11.42
CA ILE A 188 15.56 1.49 11.81
C ILE A 188 15.87 0.66 10.57
N ASP A 189 14.86 0.43 9.71
CA ASP A 189 14.98 -0.42 8.53
C ASP A 189 14.74 0.30 7.19
N GLY A 190 14.41 1.59 7.22
CA GLY A 190 14.18 2.42 6.04
C GLY A 190 12.99 2.04 5.18
N MET A 191 12.16 1.06 5.58
CA MET A 191 11.10 0.49 4.74
C MET A 191 9.73 0.48 5.42
N HIS A 192 9.68 0.20 6.71
CA HIS A 192 8.41 0.02 7.43
C HIS A 192 8.01 1.24 8.24
N LEU A 193 6.72 1.34 8.57
CA LEU A 193 6.17 2.43 9.35
C LEU A 193 6.41 2.23 10.86
N ASP A 194 6.69 3.32 11.56
CA ASP A 194 6.66 3.35 13.03
C ASP A 194 5.21 3.50 13.55
N PRO A 195 4.96 3.32 14.87
CA PRO A 195 3.62 3.40 15.43
C PRO A 195 2.94 4.77 15.20
N GLU A 196 3.70 5.87 15.22
CA GLU A 196 3.15 7.20 14.99
C GLU A 196 2.73 7.38 13.53
N SER A 197 3.51 6.88 12.57
CA SER A 197 3.19 6.89 11.15
C SER A 197 1.95 6.02 10.85
N HIS A 198 1.81 4.87 11.51
CA HIS A 198 0.57 4.09 11.41
C HIS A 198 -0.65 4.88 11.90
N LYS A 199 -0.53 5.57 13.03
CA LYS A 199 -1.60 6.40 13.62
C LYS A 199 -1.96 7.59 12.72
N ILE A 200 -0.97 8.32 12.23
CA ILE A 200 -1.17 9.45 11.31
C ILE A 200 -1.85 8.97 10.03
N LEU A 201 -1.37 7.86 9.44
CA LEU A 201 -1.94 7.30 8.22
C LEU A 201 -3.41 6.90 8.42
N GLY A 202 -3.72 6.15 9.48
CA GLY A 202 -5.10 5.72 9.75
C GLY A 202 -6.07 6.90 9.89
N LYS A 203 -5.68 7.93 10.65
CA LYS A 203 -6.46 9.17 10.81
C LYS A 203 -6.63 9.93 9.50
N ALA A 204 -5.56 10.06 8.72
CA ALA A 204 -5.58 10.79 7.46
C ALA A 204 -6.47 10.09 6.42
N VAL A 205 -6.40 8.76 6.32
CA VAL A 205 -7.25 7.97 5.46
C VAL A 205 -8.72 8.09 5.89
N ALA A 206 -9.01 8.01 7.19
CA ALA A 206 -10.38 8.19 7.71
C ALA A 206 -10.95 9.56 7.35
N LYS A 207 -10.14 10.63 7.52
CA LYS A 207 -10.52 11.98 7.12
C LYS A 207 -10.78 12.08 5.62
N TYR A 208 -9.89 11.55 4.80
CA TYR A 208 -10.02 11.58 3.34
C TYR A 208 -11.32 10.91 2.88
N ILE A 209 -11.64 9.74 3.44
CA ILE A 209 -12.86 8.99 3.10
C ILE A 209 -14.11 9.82 3.38
N ARG A 210 -14.20 10.48 4.55
CA ARG A 210 -15.34 11.32 4.93
C ARG A 210 -15.47 12.59 4.09
N ASP A 211 -14.35 13.16 3.66
CA ASP A 211 -14.36 14.45 2.95
C ASP A 211 -14.60 14.28 1.44
N HIS A 212 -14.26 13.11 0.87
CA HIS A 212 -14.13 12.97 -0.58
C HIS A 212 -14.81 11.73 -1.18
N ILE A 213 -15.20 10.73 -0.38
CA ILE A 213 -15.75 9.47 -0.90
C ILE A 213 -17.17 9.22 -0.39
N PHE A 214 -17.40 9.28 0.93
CA PHE A 214 -18.67 8.94 1.57
C PHE A 214 -19.19 10.06 2.46
#